data_AF-A0A9E4XJ17-F1
#
_entry.id   AF-A0A9E4XJ17-F1
#
_cell.length_a   1.000
_cell.length_b   1.000
_cell.length_c   1.000
_cell.angle_alpha   90.00
_cell.angle_beta   90.00
_cell.angle_gamma   90.00
#
_symmetry.space_group_name_H-M   'P 1'
#
loop_
_entity.id
_entity.type
_entity.pdbx_description
1 polymer ?
#
loop_
_entity_poly.entity_id
_entity_poly.type
_entity_poly.pdbx_seq_one_letter_code
_entity_poly.pdbx_strand_id
1 'polypeptide(L)'
;MTSMTSSGTAKPEPASVHDLDRALLRVENLSVVLGGAMVLDSVSLSLERGVVLGVVGANGSGKTTLLRAIAGLLDAESGGIATFGSGGNATVSSGSPVDSTSGELVPEVLSHRERARMLAYMPQQAESHPFTVFEAVLMGRYPHLGRFALEGTRDRALAWEAMERTAITEFADRKLNTLSGGERQRVVLARVLVQQADLLLMDEPTASLDLRHQILTMDLVREEARKRNAGVIVVMHDLSLAARSCDRLVLLDGGRKVADGSPWEVLTPENLRTAFGVEGLVEPDPVTGRPHVLLLGSANSGRGEMVGTGRTVHLICGAGSGRELMHQARVAGYTVTAGVLGTGDSDREAAERLGLRYVSAPPFSAITDEQHSQHLALIGAADHVVLCPMAVGMNNVRNVEAALAAESLLVIEPGGTNTPEGGATVADFTGGRAIRLRRELVERTGQVPESAVLFELARLGG
;
A
#
# COMPACT_ATOMS: atom_id res chain seq x y z
N MET A 1 -10.92 44.94 -15.33
CA MET A 1 -9.77 44.51 -16.15
C MET A 1 -8.69 44.05 -15.19
N THR A 2 -8.65 42.76 -14.89
CA THR A 2 -7.72 42.20 -13.92
C THR A 2 -7.13 40.93 -14.53
N SER A 3 -5.80 40.91 -14.58
CA SER A 3 -4.94 39.98 -15.31
C SER A 3 -4.96 38.57 -14.73
N MET A 4 -5.14 37.58 -15.60
CA MET A 4 -4.80 36.18 -15.36
C MET A 4 -3.28 35.99 -15.53
N THR A 5 -2.62 35.40 -14.54
CA THR A 5 -1.26 34.87 -14.67
C THR A 5 -1.33 33.35 -14.73
N SER A 6 -0.91 32.80 -15.87
CA SER A 6 -0.73 31.36 -16.10
C SER A 6 0.55 30.87 -15.43
N SER A 7 0.44 29.92 -14.48
CA SER A 7 1.58 29.17 -13.96
C SER A 7 1.77 27.90 -14.79
N GLY A 8 2.81 27.90 -15.63
CA GLY A 8 3.24 26.73 -16.40
C GLY A 8 3.91 25.70 -15.50
N THR A 9 3.45 24.45 -15.60
CA THR A 9 4.08 23.27 -15.01
C THR A 9 5.29 22.86 -15.86
N ALA A 10 6.49 23.06 -15.33
CA ALA A 10 7.72 22.60 -15.96
C ALA A 10 7.84 21.07 -15.81
N LYS A 11 8.05 20.37 -16.95
CA LYS A 11 8.46 18.95 -16.98
C LYS A 11 9.88 18.80 -16.42
N PRO A 12 10.20 17.72 -15.69
CA PRO A 12 11.58 17.47 -15.28
C PRO A 12 12.43 17.03 -16.48
N GLU A 13 13.58 17.68 -16.66
CA GLU A 13 14.63 17.31 -17.61
C GLU A 13 15.38 16.04 -17.16
N PRO A 14 15.98 15.27 -18.10
CA PRO A 14 16.74 14.07 -17.75
C PRO A 14 18.01 14.42 -16.96
N ALA A 15 18.36 13.55 -16.00
CA ALA A 15 19.43 13.72 -15.03
C ALA A 15 20.76 14.18 -15.65
N SER A 16 21.28 15.32 -15.16
CA SER A 16 22.56 15.88 -15.58
C SER A 16 23.71 15.34 -14.71
N VAL A 17 24.93 15.44 -15.24
CA VAL A 17 26.20 14.93 -14.71
C VAL A 17 26.55 15.41 -13.26
N HIS A 18 25.75 16.29 -12.67
CA HIS A 18 25.89 16.76 -11.28
C HIS A 18 25.35 15.81 -10.18
N ASP A 19 24.69 14.70 -10.53
CA ASP A 19 24.13 13.74 -9.57
C ASP A 19 25.15 12.75 -8.94
N LEU A 20 26.42 12.81 -9.35
CA LEU A 20 27.49 11.92 -8.86
C LEU A 20 27.93 12.22 -7.41
N ASP A 21 27.79 13.46 -6.93
CA ASP A 21 28.32 13.88 -5.62
C ASP A 21 27.33 13.73 -4.44
N ARG A 22 26.08 13.29 -4.67
CA ARG A 22 25.03 13.23 -3.63
C ARG A 22 24.55 11.84 -3.21
N ALA A 23 24.79 10.82 -4.02
CA ALA A 23 24.32 9.47 -3.72
C ALA A 23 25.15 8.82 -2.61
N LEU A 24 24.51 8.34 -1.55
CA LEU A 24 25.13 7.49 -0.51
C LEU A 24 25.32 6.05 -1.00
N LEU A 25 24.37 5.55 -1.79
CA LEU A 25 24.39 4.22 -2.38
C LEU A 25 24.03 4.32 -3.86
N ARG A 26 24.73 3.53 -4.67
CA ARG A 26 24.37 3.28 -6.06
C ARG A 26 24.42 1.78 -6.36
N VAL A 27 23.39 1.30 -7.03
CA VAL A 27 23.25 -0.06 -7.55
C VAL A 27 23.02 0.06 -9.04
N GLU A 28 23.87 -0.57 -9.85
CA GLU A 28 23.82 -0.50 -11.31
C GLU A 28 23.73 -1.90 -11.90
N ASN A 29 22.64 -2.16 -12.63
CA ASN A 29 22.36 -3.37 -13.40
C ASN A 29 22.64 -4.66 -12.62
N LEU A 30 22.25 -4.66 -11.34
CA LEU A 30 22.50 -5.77 -10.42
C LEU A 30 21.68 -6.98 -10.82
N SER A 31 22.36 -8.09 -11.09
CA SER A 31 21.75 -9.39 -11.32
C SER A 31 22.28 -10.41 -10.32
N VAL A 32 21.38 -11.26 -9.83
CA VAL A 32 21.68 -12.28 -8.82
C VAL A 32 21.06 -13.60 -9.24
N VAL A 33 21.88 -14.66 -9.21
CA VAL A 33 21.45 -16.03 -9.44
C VAL A 33 21.58 -16.83 -8.14
N LEU A 34 20.51 -17.54 -7.76
CA LEU A 34 20.50 -18.45 -6.61
C LEU A 34 20.02 -19.82 -7.04
N GLY A 35 20.82 -20.85 -6.77
CA GLY A 35 20.47 -22.24 -7.13
C GLY A 35 20.20 -22.44 -8.62
N GLY A 36 20.83 -21.65 -9.49
CA GLY A 36 20.65 -21.67 -10.95
C GLY A 36 19.44 -20.89 -11.46
N ALA A 37 18.62 -20.29 -10.59
CA ALA A 37 17.52 -19.42 -10.98
C ALA A 37 17.91 -17.94 -10.84
N MET A 38 17.59 -17.14 -11.86
CA MET A 38 17.75 -15.68 -11.79
C MET A 38 16.70 -15.10 -10.84
N VAL A 39 17.16 -14.49 -9.74
CA VAL A 39 16.31 -13.92 -8.69
C VAL A 39 16.25 -12.40 -8.80
N LEU A 40 17.33 -11.75 -9.24
CA LEU A 40 17.34 -10.35 -9.63
C LEU A 40 17.89 -10.24 -11.04
N ASP A 41 17.28 -9.37 -11.83
CA ASP A 41 17.62 -9.14 -13.23
C ASP A 41 17.76 -7.64 -13.49
N SER A 42 19.02 -7.20 -13.63
CA SER A 42 19.39 -5.85 -14.07
C SER A 42 18.76 -4.73 -13.24
N VAL A 43 18.73 -4.88 -11.91
CA VAL A 43 18.13 -3.89 -11.01
C VAL A 43 19.08 -2.71 -10.78
N SER A 44 18.60 -1.50 -11.03
CA SER A 44 19.34 -0.25 -10.81
C SER A 44 18.58 0.68 -9.88
N LEU A 45 19.25 1.21 -8.85
CA LEU A 45 18.68 2.20 -7.93
C LEU A 45 19.78 3.06 -7.27
N SER A 46 19.37 4.16 -6.67
CA SER A 46 20.24 5.04 -5.90
C SER A 46 19.55 5.48 -4.62
N LEU A 47 20.34 5.81 -3.60
CA LEU A 47 19.84 6.36 -2.35
C LEU A 47 20.70 7.54 -1.92
N GLU A 48 20.05 8.62 -1.51
CA GLU A 48 20.68 9.79 -0.91
C GLU A 48 20.63 9.71 0.62
N ARG A 49 21.46 10.51 1.28
CA ARG A 49 21.37 10.69 2.74
C ARG A 49 20.05 11.36 3.11
N GLY A 50 19.51 11.02 4.27
CA GLY A 50 18.27 11.61 4.77
C GLY A 50 16.99 11.04 4.15
N VAL A 51 17.11 10.13 3.19
CA VAL A 51 15.99 9.53 2.47
C VAL A 51 15.67 8.15 3.03
N VAL A 52 14.38 7.91 3.29
CA VAL A 52 13.85 6.56 3.55
C VAL A 52 13.27 5.99 2.26
N LEU A 53 13.93 4.97 1.71
CA LEU A 53 13.51 4.23 0.53
C LEU A 53 12.81 2.93 0.93
N GLY A 54 11.53 2.80 0.58
CA GLY A 54 10.79 1.56 0.75
C GLY A 54 10.95 0.64 -0.47
N VAL A 55 11.28 -0.63 -0.25
CA VAL A 55 11.24 -1.67 -1.29
C VAL A 55 9.99 -2.52 -1.07
N VAL A 56 9.08 -2.47 -2.05
CA VAL A 56 7.77 -3.15 -2.01
C VAL A 56 7.66 -4.13 -3.18
N GLY A 57 6.73 -5.08 -3.08
CA GLY A 57 6.49 -6.09 -4.11
C GLY A 57 5.96 -7.40 -3.54
N ALA A 58 5.43 -8.26 -4.40
CA ALA A 58 4.91 -9.56 -4.02
C ALA A 58 5.98 -10.48 -3.38
N ASN A 59 5.53 -11.54 -2.71
CA ASN A 59 6.44 -12.55 -2.18
C ASN A 59 7.22 -13.20 -3.33
N GLY A 60 8.52 -13.40 -3.12
CA GLY A 60 9.40 -13.94 -4.16
C GLY A 60 9.92 -12.93 -5.19
N SER A 61 9.58 -11.63 -5.09
CA SER A 61 10.06 -10.61 -6.04
C SER A 61 11.53 -10.22 -5.91
N GLY A 62 12.28 -10.80 -4.95
CA GLY A 62 13.72 -10.56 -4.77
C GLY A 62 14.11 -9.46 -3.77
N LYS A 63 13.17 -8.91 -3.00
CA LYS A 63 13.42 -7.80 -2.02
C LYS A 63 14.54 -8.11 -1.02
N THR A 64 14.43 -9.24 -0.31
CA THR A 64 15.47 -9.71 0.64
C THR A 64 16.79 -9.99 -0.06
N THR A 65 16.75 -10.55 -1.28
CA THR A 65 17.96 -10.81 -2.10
C THR A 65 18.67 -9.51 -2.45
N LEU A 66 17.92 -8.46 -2.83
CA LEU A 66 18.46 -7.13 -3.12
C LEU A 66 19.15 -6.55 -1.90
N LEU A 67 18.52 -6.59 -0.72
CA LEU A 67 19.14 -6.11 0.52
C LEU A 67 20.40 -6.90 0.89
N ARG A 68 20.40 -8.22 0.74
CA ARG A 68 21.58 -9.06 1.02
C ARG A 68 22.73 -8.78 0.06
N ALA A 69 22.44 -8.56 -1.22
CA ALA A 69 23.44 -8.15 -2.19
C ALA A 69 24.04 -6.78 -1.83
N ILE A 70 23.20 -5.78 -1.51
CA ILE A 70 23.64 -4.45 -1.06
C ILE A 70 24.46 -4.54 0.24
N ALA A 71 24.13 -5.45 1.15
CA ALA A 71 24.88 -5.68 2.38
C ALA A 71 26.24 -6.38 2.15
N GLY A 72 26.51 -6.86 0.93
CA GLY A 72 27.69 -7.69 0.62
C GLY A 72 27.64 -9.06 1.30
N LEU A 73 26.44 -9.60 1.53
CA LEU A 73 26.19 -10.94 2.06
C LEU A 73 25.92 -11.97 0.96
N LEU A 74 25.79 -11.52 -0.27
CA LEU A 74 25.49 -12.31 -1.44
C LEU A 74 26.22 -11.69 -2.64
N ASP A 75 26.90 -12.53 -3.42
CA ASP A 75 27.63 -12.09 -4.59
C ASP A 75 26.69 -11.84 -5.78
N ALA A 76 26.96 -10.78 -6.52
CA ALA A 76 26.28 -10.47 -7.77
C ALA A 76 26.85 -11.32 -8.91
N GLU A 77 25.98 -11.76 -9.82
CA GLU A 77 26.40 -12.35 -11.10
C GLU A 77 26.96 -11.26 -12.03
N SER A 78 26.27 -10.11 -12.08
CA SER A 78 26.64 -8.95 -12.88
C SER A 78 26.19 -7.65 -12.21
N GLY A 79 26.74 -6.52 -12.66
CA GLY A 79 26.43 -5.19 -12.13
C GLY A 79 27.35 -4.77 -10.99
N GLY A 80 27.11 -3.58 -10.45
CA GLY A 80 27.96 -2.97 -9.44
C GLY A 80 27.17 -2.35 -8.29
N ILE A 81 27.75 -2.40 -7.10
CA ILE A 81 27.22 -1.75 -5.90
C ILE A 81 28.31 -0.85 -5.33
N ALA A 82 28.06 0.45 -5.27
CA ALA A 82 28.97 1.45 -4.73
C ALA A 82 28.33 2.21 -3.58
N THR A 83 29.12 2.50 -2.54
CA THR A 83 28.72 3.32 -1.40
C THR A 83 29.67 4.51 -1.25
N PHE A 84 29.12 5.65 -0.84
CA PHE A 84 29.84 6.93 -0.73
C PHE A 84 29.57 7.55 0.64
N GLY A 85 30.56 7.57 1.54
CA GLY A 85 30.30 8.04 2.90
C GLY A 85 31.52 8.06 3.81
N SER A 86 31.27 8.04 5.12
CA SER A 86 32.29 8.24 6.17
C SER A 86 33.36 7.14 6.18
N GLY A 87 33.10 6.01 5.52
CA GLY A 87 34.05 4.93 5.27
C GLY A 87 34.86 5.04 3.96
N GLY A 88 34.72 6.15 3.21
CA GLY A 88 35.30 6.34 1.88
C GLY A 88 34.29 6.10 0.74
N ASN A 89 34.73 6.35 -0.50
CA ASN A 89 34.04 5.93 -1.73
C ASN A 89 34.53 4.54 -2.09
N ALA A 90 33.64 3.54 -2.13
CA ALA A 90 34.09 2.17 -2.29
C ALA A 90 33.01 1.25 -2.87
N THR A 91 33.49 0.22 -3.58
CA THR A 91 32.65 -0.84 -4.16
C THR A 91 32.37 -1.87 -3.08
N VAL A 92 31.09 -2.23 -2.91
CA VAL A 92 30.65 -3.28 -1.98
C VAL A 92 30.69 -4.65 -2.67
N SER A 93 30.30 -4.70 -3.94
CA SER A 93 30.38 -5.89 -4.79
C SER A 93 30.43 -5.47 -6.26
N SER A 94 31.30 -6.10 -7.04
CA SER A 94 31.27 -6.06 -8.50
C SER A 94 31.00 -7.48 -8.98
N GLY A 95 29.92 -7.70 -9.74
CA GLY A 95 29.90 -8.82 -10.68
C GLY A 95 31.10 -8.67 -11.63
N SER A 96 31.65 -9.78 -12.16
CA SER A 96 32.92 -9.85 -12.91
C SER A 96 33.37 -8.54 -13.57
N PRO A 97 34.65 -8.14 -13.44
CA PRO A 97 35.11 -6.79 -13.71
C PRO A 97 34.59 -6.30 -15.06
N VAL A 98 33.68 -5.33 -15.01
CA VAL A 98 33.19 -4.62 -16.20
C VAL A 98 34.39 -3.86 -16.75
N ASP A 99 34.93 -4.44 -17.81
CA ASP A 99 35.70 -3.84 -18.89
C ASP A 99 36.67 -2.71 -18.50
N SER A 100 37.96 -3.05 -18.50
CA SER A 100 39.14 -2.19 -18.41
C SER A 100 39.29 -1.13 -19.52
N THR A 101 38.19 -0.72 -20.15
CA THR A 101 38.17 0.15 -21.34
C THR A 101 37.61 1.55 -21.05
N SER A 102 36.90 1.75 -19.93
CA SER A 102 36.57 3.08 -19.39
C SER A 102 37.53 3.40 -18.24
N GLY A 103 38.45 4.34 -18.42
CA GLY A 103 39.49 4.73 -17.46
C GLY A 103 39.00 5.36 -16.15
N GLU A 104 37.88 4.91 -15.60
CA GLU A 104 37.40 5.25 -14.27
C GLU A 104 37.95 4.22 -13.26
N LEU A 105 38.53 4.74 -12.18
CA LEU A 105 39.15 3.98 -11.11
C LEU A 105 38.15 2.95 -10.54
N VAL A 106 38.44 1.66 -10.67
CA VAL A 106 37.72 0.60 -9.96
C VAL A 106 37.88 0.87 -8.45
N PRO A 107 36.82 1.25 -7.71
CA PRO A 107 36.98 1.60 -6.30
C PRO A 107 37.41 0.37 -5.50
N GLU A 108 38.30 0.57 -4.52
CA GLU A 108 38.81 -0.47 -3.64
C GLU A 108 37.64 -1.18 -2.91
N VAL A 109 37.68 -2.51 -2.82
CA VAL A 109 36.63 -3.29 -2.14
C VAL A 109 36.74 -3.07 -0.64
N LEU A 110 35.67 -2.63 0.01
CA LEU A 110 35.66 -2.39 1.46
C LEU A 110 36.05 -3.64 2.25
N SER A 111 36.94 -3.49 3.23
CA SER A 111 37.14 -4.55 4.22
C SER A 111 35.83 -4.82 4.98
N HIS A 112 35.69 -6.02 5.55
CA HIS A 112 34.54 -6.39 6.37
C HIS A 112 34.24 -5.36 7.47
N ARG A 113 35.31 -4.77 8.04
CA ARG A 113 35.21 -3.80 9.13
C ARG A 113 34.75 -2.43 8.65
N GLU A 114 35.28 -1.94 7.53
CA GLU A 114 34.84 -0.66 6.94
C GLU A 114 33.41 -0.76 6.43
N ARG A 115 33.05 -1.89 5.81
CA ARG A 115 31.68 -2.19 5.42
C ARG A 115 30.74 -2.16 6.62
N ALA A 116 31.10 -2.80 7.73
CA ALA A 116 30.31 -2.76 8.96
C ALA A 116 30.33 -1.40 9.68
N ARG A 117 31.17 -0.44 9.30
CA ARG A 117 31.03 0.96 9.75
C ARG A 117 30.11 1.75 8.83
N MET A 118 30.16 1.45 7.53
CA MET A 118 29.34 2.10 6.51
C MET A 118 27.88 1.67 6.59
N LEU A 119 27.61 0.38 6.73
CA LEU A 119 26.26 -0.19 6.65
C LEU A 119 25.90 -1.07 7.85
N ALA A 120 24.65 -0.98 8.27
CA ALA A 120 24.05 -1.86 9.27
C ALA A 120 22.86 -2.61 8.65
N TYR A 121 22.80 -3.93 8.87
CA TYR A 121 21.76 -4.80 8.33
C TYR A 121 20.90 -5.41 9.44
N MET A 122 19.58 -5.21 9.35
CA MET A 122 18.57 -5.88 10.15
C MET A 122 17.95 -7.00 9.32
N PRO A 123 18.28 -8.28 9.60
CA PRO A 123 17.66 -9.41 8.92
C PRO A 123 16.22 -9.63 9.36
N GLN A 124 15.41 -10.25 8.49
CA GLN A 124 14.02 -10.63 8.77
C GLN A 124 13.90 -11.58 9.97
N GLN A 125 14.85 -12.51 10.13
CA GLN A 125 14.90 -13.43 11.27
C GLN A 125 16.10 -13.14 12.15
N ALA A 126 15.84 -12.93 13.44
CA ALA A 126 16.87 -12.75 14.45
C ALA A 126 17.49 -14.10 14.83
N GLU A 127 18.82 -14.22 14.75
CA GLU A 127 19.53 -15.39 15.25
C GLU A 127 19.36 -15.53 16.78
N SER A 128 19.14 -16.76 17.24
CA SER A 128 18.97 -17.07 18.66
C SER A 128 20.28 -17.56 19.27
N HIS A 129 20.98 -16.65 19.94
CA HIS A 129 22.15 -16.96 20.75
C HIS A 129 21.85 -16.74 22.24
N PRO A 130 22.55 -17.42 23.17
CA PRO A 130 22.27 -17.35 24.61
C PRO A 130 22.81 -16.07 25.28
N PHE A 131 22.88 -14.95 24.55
CA PHE A 131 23.29 -13.64 25.07
C PHE A 131 22.14 -12.95 25.80
N THR A 132 22.50 -12.05 26.72
CA THR A 132 21.55 -11.08 27.28
C THR A 132 21.16 -10.05 26.23
N VAL A 133 20.03 -9.36 26.44
CA VAL A 133 19.61 -8.26 25.56
C VAL A 133 20.66 -7.17 25.50
N PHE A 134 21.21 -6.77 26.65
CA PHE A 134 22.23 -5.72 26.69
C PHE A 134 23.49 -6.11 25.90
N GLU A 135 23.99 -7.33 26.08
CA GLU A 135 25.14 -7.84 25.29
C GLU A 135 24.83 -7.85 23.80
N ALA A 136 23.64 -8.31 23.42
CA ALA A 136 23.21 -8.39 22.02
C ALA A 136 23.14 -7.01 21.36
N VAL A 137 22.66 -5.99 22.07
CA VAL A 137 22.68 -4.60 21.58
C VAL A 137 24.12 -4.10 21.50
N LEU A 138 24.90 -4.29 22.56
CA LEU A 138 26.28 -3.81 22.65
C LEU A 138 27.17 -4.33 21.51
N MET A 139 26.91 -5.55 21.00
CA MET A 139 27.59 -6.10 19.82
C MET A 139 27.52 -5.21 18.57
N GLY A 140 26.50 -4.35 18.44
CA GLY A 140 26.41 -3.37 17.36
C GLY A 140 27.59 -2.38 17.35
N ARG A 141 28.33 -2.24 18.46
CA ARG A 141 29.52 -1.37 18.56
C ARG A 141 30.80 -2.00 18.04
N TYR A 142 30.83 -3.30 17.76
CA TYR A 142 32.05 -4.03 17.36
C TYR A 142 32.80 -3.39 16.17
N PRO A 143 32.13 -2.87 15.13
CA PRO A 143 32.82 -2.20 14.02
C PRO A 143 33.67 -0.98 14.46
N HIS A 144 33.35 -0.37 15.61
CA HIS A 144 34.04 0.80 16.14
C HIS A 144 35.20 0.47 17.08
N LEU A 145 35.25 -0.74 17.65
CA LEU A 145 36.26 -1.17 18.64
C LEU A 145 37.59 -1.60 18.02
N GLY A 146 38.73 -1.11 18.47
CA GLY A 146 40.04 -1.60 18.02
C GLY A 146 40.21 -3.13 18.16
N ARG A 147 41.15 -3.75 17.44
CA ARG A 147 41.35 -5.22 17.32
C ARG A 147 41.46 -5.98 18.66
N PHE A 148 41.80 -5.28 19.75
CA PHE A 148 41.90 -5.81 21.12
C PHE A 148 41.22 -4.91 22.15
N ALA A 149 40.38 -3.97 21.70
CA ALA A 149 39.68 -3.06 22.60
C ALA A 149 38.39 -3.70 23.09
N LEU A 150 38.15 -3.61 24.40
CA LEU A 150 36.86 -3.88 25.01
C LEU A 150 35.96 -2.65 24.90
N GLU A 151 34.66 -2.88 25.07
CA GLU A 151 33.64 -1.82 25.04
C GLU A 151 33.83 -0.84 26.19
N GLY A 152 34.00 0.44 25.84
CA GLY A 152 34.19 1.50 26.82
C GLY A 152 32.87 1.99 27.43
N THR A 153 32.97 2.93 28.36
CA THR A 153 31.81 3.62 28.97
C THR A 153 30.92 4.27 27.91
N ARG A 154 31.51 4.81 26.84
CA ARG A 154 30.77 5.41 25.72
C ARG A 154 29.94 4.39 24.94
N ASP A 155 30.49 3.22 24.64
CA ASP A 155 29.78 2.17 23.90
C ASP A 155 28.60 1.62 24.71
N ARG A 156 28.79 1.44 26.02
CA ARG A 156 27.72 1.04 26.95
C ARG A 156 26.62 2.10 27.06
N ALA A 157 26.99 3.39 27.12
CA ALA A 157 26.02 4.48 27.15
C ALA A 157 25.18 4.54 25.87
N LEU A 158 25.81 4.37 24.69
CA LEU A 158 25.10 4.28 23.42
C LEU A 158 24.15 3.08 23.38
N ALA A 159 24.58 1.92 23.89
CA ALA A 159 23.73 0.74 23.97
C ALA A 159 22.48 0.99 24.83
N TRP A 160 22.63 1.65 25.98
CA TRP A 160 21.50 2.05 26.81
C TRP A 160 20.57 3.03 26.12
N GLU A 161 21.10 4.05 25.44
CA GLU A 161 20.29 5.01 24.65
C GLU A 161 19.49 4.27 23.56
N ALA A 162 20.11 3.33 22.84
CA ALA A 162 19.42 2.55 21.82
C ALA A 162 18.32 1.65 22.41
N MET A 163 18.54 1.07 23.59
CA MET A 163 17.55 0.27 24.31
C MET A 163 16.37 1.10 24.83
N GLU A 164 16.63 2.33 25.28
CA GLU A 164 15.59 3.26 25.70
C GLU A 164 14.70 3.66 24.52
N ARG A 165 15.31 4.05 23.40
CA ARG A 165 14.59 4.43 22.17
C ARG A 165 13.72 3.32 21.61
N THR A 166 14.11 2.06 21.84
CA THR A 166 13.37 0.87 21.38
C THR A 166 12.51 0.22 22.47
N ALA A 167 12.38 0.84 23.65
CA ALA A 167 11.55 0.37 24.76
C ALA A 167 11.84 -1.09 25.15
N ILE A 168 13.12 -1.41 25.37
CA ILE A 168 13.57 -2.75 25.81
C ILE A 168 14.50 -2.70 27.04
N THR A 169 14.59 -1.56 27.72
CA THR A 169 15.48 -1.36 28.89
C THR A 169 15.19 -2.36 30.01
N GLU A 170 13.92 -2.66 30.28
CA GLU A 170 13.50 -3.64 31.28
C GLU A 170 13.94 -5.08 30.97
N PHE A 171 14.32 -5.37 29.73
CA PHE A 171 14.74 -6.70 29.30
C PHE A 171 16.25 -6.88 29.27
N ALA A 172 17.03 -5.89 29.71
CA ALA A 172 18.48 -5.86 29.57
C ALA A 172 19.19 -7.17 29.97
N ASP A 173 18.82 -7.74 31.10
CA ASP A 173 19.45 -8.95 31.66
C ASP A 173 18.77 -10.25 31.20
N ARG A 174 17.66 -10.17 30.46
CA ARG A 174 16.97 -11.36 29.93
C ARG A 174 17.76 -11.95 28.78
N LYS A 175 17.70 -13.28 28.63
CA LYS A 175 18.27 -13.98 27.47
C LYS A 175 17.39 -13.81 26.24
N LEU A 176 18.00 -13.63 25.06
CA LEU A 176 17.28 -13.43 23.79
C LEU A 176 16.26 -14.54 23.48
N ASN A 177 16.58 -15.79 23.79
CA ASN A 177 15.73 -16.94 23.54
C ASN A 177 14.46 -17.00 24.43
N THR A 178 14.35 -16.13 25.43
CA THR A 178 13.17 -16.01 26.30
C THR A 178 12.18 -14.93 25.86
N LEU A 179 12.54 -14.16 24.82
CA LEU A 179 11.75 -13.05 24.31
C LEU A 179 10.75 -13.49 23.25
N SER A 180 9.61 -12.79 23.20
CA SER A 180 8.67 -12.85 22.09
C SER A 180 9.32 -12.42 20.76
N GLY A 181 8.67 -12.70 19.64
CA GLY A 181 9.16 -12.28 18.32
C GLY A 181 9.32 -10.76 18.22
N GLY A 182 8.30 -10.01 18.65
CA GLY A 182 8.32 -8.55 18.62
C GLY A 182 9.36 -7.93 19.55
N GLU A 183 9.56 -8.48 20.76
CA GLU A 183 10.64 -8.03 21.64
C GLU A 183 12.02 -8.26 21.00
N ARG A 184 12.28 -9.45 20.43
CA ARG A 184 13.53 -9.75 19.71
C ARG A 184 13.77 -8.79 18.56
N GLN A 185 12.72 -8.47 17.82
CA GLN A 185 12.79 -7.52 16.71
C GLN A 185 13.24 -6.13 17.16
N ARG A 186 12.72 -5.65 18.31
CA ARG A 186 13.18 -4.39 18.92
C ARG A 186 14.63 -4.46 19.40
N VAL A 187 15.10 -5.62 19.89
CA VAL A 187 16.53 -5.82 20.20
C VAL A 187 17.40 -5.70 18.96
N VAL A 188 17.01 -6.32 17.85
CA VAL A 188 17.76 -6.21 16.59
C VAL A 188 17.76 -4.77 16.07
N LEU A 189 16.63 -4.07 16.16
CA LEU A 189 16.56 -2.65 15.82
C LEU A 189 17.53 -1.83 16.69
N ALA A 190 17.53 -2.03 18.01
CA ALA A 190 18.46 -1.34 18.91
C ALA A 190 19.94 -1.60 18.55
N ARG A 191 20.27 -2.86 18.21
CA ARG A 191 21.61 -3.25 17.76
C ARG A 191 22.03 -2.54 16.47
N VAL A 192 21.10 -2.35 15.53
CA VAL A 192 21.35 -1.59 14.30
C VAL A 192 21.51 -0.09 14.59
N LEU A 193 20.66 0.48 15.43
CA LEU A 193 20.71 1.91 15.80
C LEU A 193 21.99 2.27 16.57
N VAL A 194 22.46 1.37 17.44
CA VAL A 194 23.67 1.62 18.22
C VAL A 194 24.94 1.59 17.36
N GLN A 195 24.89 0.90 16.22
CA GLN A 195 26.02 0.84 15.28
C GLN A 195 26.33 2.19 14.63
N GLN A 196 25.35 3.11 14.53
CA GLN A 196 25.52 4.44 13.95
C GLN A 196 26.13 4.40 12.54
N ALA A 197 25.63 3.49 11.70
CA ALA A 197 26.06 3.37 10.31
C ALA A 197 25.44 4.47 9.42
N ASP A 198 26.09 4.78 8.30
CA ASP A 198 25.60 5.75 7.32
C ASP A 198 24.41 5.21 6.51
N LEU A 199 24.39 3.91 6.25
CA LEU A 199 23.36 3.20 5.50
C LEU A 199 22.69 2.14 6.39
N LEU A 200 21.38 2.24 6.58
CA LEU A 200 20.60 1.24 7.31
C LEU A 200 19.79 0.40 6.31
N LEU A 201 19.97 -0.91 6.34
CA LEU A 201 19.23 -1.87 5.53
C LEU A 201 18.34 -2.70 6.44
N MET A 202 17.03 -2.61 6.27
CA MET A 202 16.06 -3.25 7.16
C MET A 202 15.10 -4.15 6.39
N ASP A 203 15.20 -5.44 6.66
CA ASP A 203 14.40 -6.47 6.01
C ASP A 203 13.16 -6.76 6.87
N GLU A 204 12.02 -6.17 6.52
CA GLU A 204 10.75 -6.26 7.24
C GLU A 204 10.85 -5.92 8.75
N PRO A 205 11.33 -4.73 9.13
CA PRO A 205 11.56 -4.34 10.53
C PRO A 205 10.27 -4.23 11.36
N THR A 206 9.11 -4.28 10.72
CA THR A 206 7.79 -4.22 11.36
C THR A 206 7.06 -5.56 11.41
N ALA A 207 7.66 -6.64 10.89
CA ALA A 207 7.09 -7.98 10.98
C ALA A 207 6.84 -8.37 12.45
N SER A 208 5.78 -9.13 12.72
CA SER A 208 5.45 -9.62 14.07
C SER A 208 5.23 -8.55 15.16
N LEU A 209 5.19 -7.26 14.82
CA LEU A 209 4.87 -6.16 15.73
C LEU A 209 3.39 -5.79 15.68
N ASP A 210 2.84 -5.39 16.83
CA ASP A 210 1.52 -4.74 16.88
C ASP A 210 1.55 -3.36 16.23
N LEU A 211 0.37 -2.82 15.88
CA LEU A 211 0.23 -1.54 15.17
C LEU A 211 0.98 -0.39 15.85
N ARG A 212 0.98 -0.32 17.19
CA ARG A 212 1.68 0.73 17.93
C ARG A 212 3.18 0.63 17.71
N HIS A 213 3.75 -0.56 17.86
CA HIS A 213 5.19 -0.76 17.70
C HIS A 213 5.65 -0.67 16.24
N GLN A 214 4.79 -0.99 15.26
CA GLN A 214 5.08 -0.74 13.85
C GLN A 214 5.27 0.76 13.58
N ILE A 215 4.35 1.60 14.07
CA ILE A 215 4.43 3.06 13.92
C ILE A 215 5.67 3.61 14.62
N LEU A 216 5.90 3.24 15.89
CA LEU A 216 7.08 3.70 16.63
C LEU A 216 8.39 3.30 15.94
N THR A 217 8.46 2.09 15.38
CA THR A 217 9.63 1.63 14.61
C THR A 217 9.87 2.51 13.39
N MET A 218 8.83 2.79 12.60
CA MET A 218 8.96 3.64 11.42
C MET A 218 9.27 5.10 11.77
N ASP A 219 8.78 5.61 12.90
CA ASP A 219 9.13 6.95 13.38
C ASP A 219 10.61 7.03 13.78
N LEU A 220 11.15 6.00 14.45
CA LEU A 220 12.59 5.89 14.73
C LEU A 220 13.42 5.82 13.44
N VAL A 221 12.98 5.03 12.45
CA VAL A 221 13.65 4.94 11.14
C VAL A 221 13.75 6.31 10.46
N ARG A 222 12.66 7.07 10.46
CA ARG A 222 12.63 8.43 9.91
C ARG A 222 13.50 9.39 10.69
N GLU A 223 13.52 9.24 12.01
CA GLU A 223 14.38 10.02 12.87
C GLU A 223 15.86 9.79 12.55
N GLU A 224 16.29 8.54 12.38
CA GLU A 224 17.67 8.22 11.98
C GLU A 224 18.01 8.83 10.63
N ALA A 225 17.13 8.67 9.64
CA ALA A 225 17.34 9.26 8.33
C ALA A 225 17.54 10.78 8.44
N ARG A 226 16.60 11.49 9.07
CA ARG A 226 16.59 12.97 9.08
C ARG A 226 17.57 13.59 10.07
N LYS A 227 17.63 13.11 11.31
CA LYS A 227 18.44 13.73 12.37
C LYS A 227 19.91 13.31 12.29
N ARG A 228 20.18 12.07 11.89
CA ARG A 228 21.56 11.54 11.77
C ARG A 228 22.07 11.52 10.33
N ASN A 229 21.26 11.99 9.37
CA ASN A 229 21.60 12.07 7.97
C ASN A 229 22.05 10.72 7.37
N ALA A 230 21.40 9.65 7.84
CA ALA A 230 21.58 8.30 7.32
C ALA A 230 20.69 8.08 6.09
N GLY A 231 21.09 7.22 5.16
CA GLY A 231 20.16 6.67 4.18
C GLY A 231 19.55 5.38 4.71
N VAL A 232 18.26 5.16 4.47
CA VAL A 232 17.58 3.94 4.93
C VAL A 232 16.90 3.24 3.77
N ILE A 233 17.13 1.93 3.64
CA ILE A 233 16.34 1.04 2.78
C ILE A 233 15.54 0.11 3.68
N VAL A 234 14.22 0.11 3.51
CA VAL A 234 13.31 -0.73 4.27
C VAL A 234 12.47 -1.61 3.34
N VAL A 235 12.50 -2.93 3.54
CA VAL A 235 11.59 -3.84 2.86
C VAL A 235 10.28 -3.89 3.62
N MET A 236 9.16 -3.73 2.89
CA MET A 236 7.83 -3.65 3.49
C MET A 236 6.80 -4.47 2.72
N HIS A 237 5.88 -5.09 3.45
CA HIS A 237 4.69 -5.75 2.91
C HIS A 237 3.43 -4.90 3.00
N ASP A 238 3.33 -4.05 4.03
CA ASP A 238 2.21 -3.14 4.19
C ASP A 238 2.42 -1.88 3.35
N LEU A 239 1.65 -1.77 2.26
CA LEU A 239 1.73 -0.67 1.32
C LEU A 239 1.28 0.67 1.92
N SER A 240 0.30 0.66 2.83
CA SER A 240 -0.20 1.86 3.49
C SER A 240 0.82 2.39 4.49
N LEU A 241 1.46 1.51 5.26
CA LEU A 241 2.57 1.91 6.13
C LEU A 241 3.77 2.41 5.31
N ALA A 242 4.03 1.81 4.14
CA ALA A 242 5.13 2.22 3.25
C ALA A 242 4.86 3.61 2.68
N ALA A 243 3.65 3.85 2.17
CA ALA A 243 3.21 5.16 1.68
C ALA A 243 3.31 6.23 2.77
N ARG A 244 2.89 5.90 3.99
CA ARG A 244 2.94 6.79 5.15
C ARG A 244 4.36 7.12 5.57
N SER A 245 5.29 6.16 5.49
CA SER A 245 6.59 6.22 6.19
C SER A 245 7.80 6.47 5.28
N CYS A 246 7.74 6.09 4.01
CA CYS A 246 8.87 6.26 3.09
C CYS A 246 8.77 7.58 2.33
N ASP A 247 9.91 8.11 1.90
CA ASP A 247 9.99 9.30 1.06
C ASP A 247 9.97 8.92 -0.43
N ARG A 248 10.53 7.75 -0.77
CA ARG A 248 10.56 7.14 -2.09
C ARG A 248 10.25 5.65 -1.99
N LEU A 249 9.65 5.07 -3.01
CA LEU A 249 9.39 3.64 -3.12
C LEU A 249 10.05 3.07 -4.39
N VAL A 250 10.45 1.80 -4.30
CA VAL A 250 10.85 0.95 -5.43
C VAL A 250 9.96 -0.29 -5.41
N LEU A 251 9.26 -0.52 -6.51
CA LEU A 251 8.44 -1.70 -6.71
C LEU A 251 9.22 -2.76 -7.48
N LEU A 252 9.42 -3.92 -6.85
CA LEU A 252 9.99 -5.10 -7.46
C LEU A 252 8.91 -6.12 -7.81
N ASP A 253 8.97 -6.64 -9.03
CA ASP A 253 8.17 -7.78 -9.47
C ASP A 253 9.02 -8.71 -10.35
N GLY A 254 8.90 -10.02 -10.13
CA GLY A 254 9.65 -11.02 -10.88
C GLY A 254 11.17 -10.80 -10.93
N GLY A 255 11.78 -10.20 -9.89
CA GLY A 255 13.21 -9.89 -9.85
C GLY A 255 13.63 -8.62 -10.59
N ARG A 256 12.69 -7.86 -11.16
CA ARG A 256 12.94 -6.62 -11.90
C ARG A 256 12.33 -5.41 -11.20
N LYS A 257 12.90 -4.24 -11.46
CA LYS A 257 12.34 -2.95 -11.01
C LYS A 257 11.23 -2.49 -11.97
N VAL A 258 9.99 -2.47 -11.48
CA VAL A 258 8.82 -2.06 -12.27
C VAL A 258 8.57 -0.56 -12.16
N ALA A 259 8.68 -0.01 -10.94
CA ALA A 259 8.47 1.40 -10.68
C ALA A 259 9.43 1.92 -9.61
N ASP A 260 9.72 3.22 -9.67
CA ASP A 260 10.69 3.88 -8.81
C ASP A 260 10.37 5.38 -8.74
N GLY A 261 10.02 5.88 -7.57
CA GLY A 261 9.59 7.27 -7.41
C GLY A 261 8.93 7.55 -6.07
N SER A 262 8.21 8.64 -5.99
CA SER A 262 7.37 8.97 -4.83
C SER A 262 6.29 7.89 -4.60
N PRO A 263 5.73 7.80 -3.38
CA PRO A 263 4.62 6.89 -3.11
C PRO A 263 3.44 7.02 -4.10
N TRP A 264 3.16 8.21 -4.62
CA TRP A 264 2.10 8.47 -5.60
C TRP A 264 2.39 7.89 -6.98
N GLU A 265 3.65 7.91 -7.40
CA GLU A 265 4.07 7.39 -8.71
C GLU A 265 4.15 5.86 -8.71
N VAL A 266 4.42 5.26 -7.56
CA VAL A 266 4.60 3.81 -7.42
C VAL A 266 3.31 3.10 -7.04
N LEU A 267 2.53 3.63 -6.11
CA LEU A 267 1.28 3.00 -5.67
C LEU A 267 0.13 3.49 -6.55
N THR A 268 -0.02 2.86 -7.71
CA THR A 268 -1.12 3.11 -8.65
C THR A 268 -2.00 1.87 -8.78
N PRO A 269 -3.30 2.02 -9.11
CA PRO A 269 -4.17 0.86 -9.35
C PRO A 269 -3.61 -0.13 -10.38
N GLU A 270 -2.92 0.36 -11.42
CA GLU A 270 -2.27 -0.47 -12.43
C GLU A 270 -1.10 -1.29 -11.86
N ASN A 271 -0.24 -0.67 -11.04
CA ASN A 271 0.86 -1.36 -10.39
C ASN A 271 0.37 -2.37 -9.35
N LEU A 272 -0.72 -2.06 -8.62
CA LEU A 272 -1.36 -3.00 -7.69
C LEU A 272 -1.86 -4.25 -8.44
N ARG A 273 -2.51 -4.05 -9.59
CA ARG A 273 -3.03 -5.15 -10.41
C ARG A 273 -1.92 -6.01 -10.98
N THR A 274 -0.88 -5.40 -11.56
CA THR A 274 0.18 -6.11 -12.28
C THR A 274 1.18 -6.80 -11.35
N ALA A 275 1.71 -6.08 -10.36
CA ALA A 275 2.79 -6.58 -9.50
C ALA A 275 2.29 -7.35 -8.26
N PHE A 276 1.08 -7.09 -7.79
CA PHE A 276 0.51 -7.76 -6.61
C PHE A 276 -0.69 -8.65 -6.94
N GLY A 277 -1.25 -8.55 -8.15
CA GLY A 277 -2.42 -9.34 -8.54
C GLY A 277 -3.68 -8.97 -7.75
N VAL A 278 -3.81 -7.70 -7.32
CA VAL A 278 -4.96 -7.22 -6.53
C VAL A 278 -5.56 -5.98 -7.17
N GLU A 279 -6.89 -5.88 -7.11
CA GLU A 279 -7.58 -4.62 -7.38
C GLU A 279 -7.49 -3.73 -6.14
N GLY A 280 -7.14 -2.47 -6.33
CA GLY A 280 -7.02 -1.53 -5.23
C GLY A 280 -7.28 -0.09 -5.68
N LEU A 281 -7.87 0.68 -4.77
CA LEU A 281 -8.01 2.12 -4.90
C LEU A 281 -6.89 2.80 -4.13
N VAL A 282 -6.36 3.89 -4.68
CA VAL A 282 -5.35 4.71 -4.01
C VAL A 282 -5.92 6.11 -3.86
N GLU A 283 -6.18 6.50 -2.62
CA GLU A 283 -6.77 7.80 -2.28
C GLU A 283 -5.79 8.63 -1.44
N PRO A 284 -5.91 9.96 -1.42
CA PRO A 284 -5.16 10.76 -0.48
C PRO A 284 -5.72 10.53 0.93
N ASP A 285 -4.86 10.17 1.87
CA ASP A 285 -5.19 10.16 3.29
C ASP A 285 -5.63 11.57 3.71
N PRO A 286 -6.82 11.73 4.32
CA PRO A 286 -7.41 13.05 4.57
C PRO A 286 -6.64 13.89 5.59
N VAL A 287 -5.75 13.27 6.38
CA VAL A 287 -4.96 13.94 7.42
C VAL A 287 -3.57 14.30 6.91
N THR A 288 -2.95 13.41 6.13
CA THR A 288 -1.53 13.49 5.75
C THR A 288 -1.30 13.82 4.28
N GLY A 289 -2.32 13.68 3.42
CA GLY A 289 -2.22 13.85 1.97
C GLY A 289 -1.34 12.81 1.28
N ARG A 290 -0.90 11.78 1.99
CA ARG A 290 -0.12 10.65 1.44
C ARG A 290 -1.04 9.59 0.86
N PRO A 291 -0.56 8.71 -0.04
CA PRO A 291 -1.39 7.65 -0.57
C PRO A 291 -1.88 6.72 0.53
N HIS A 292 -3.17 6.41 0.51
CA HIS A 292 -3.82 5.39 1.30
C HIS A 292 -4.35 4.31 0.35
N VAL A 293 -3.86 3.08 0.52
CA VAL A 293 -4.20 1.96 -0.36
C VAL A 293 -5.37 1.18 0.25
N LEU A 294 -6.48 1.13 -0.47
CA LEU A 294 -7.66 0.33 -0.16
C LEU A 294 -7.67 -0.88 -1.10
N LEU A 295 -7.44 -2.07 -0.56
CA LEU A 295 -7.50 -3.31 -1.33
C LEU A 295 -8.96 -3.76 -1.47
N LEU A 296 -9.39 -3.95 -2.71
CA LEU A 296 -10.77 -4.24 -3.09
C LEU A 296 -11.01 -5.74 -3.33
N GLY A 297 -9.96 -6.49 -3.69
CA GLY A 297 -10.01 -7.93 -3.89
C GLY A 297 -8.80 -8.46 -4.66
N SER A 298 -8.72 -9.78 -4.88
CA SER A 298 -7.69 -10.37 -5.75
C SER A 298 -8.13 -10.27 -7.20
N ALA A 299 -7.24 -9.77 -8.06
CA ALA A 299 -7.45 -9.73 -9.51
C ALA A 299 -7.48 -11.14 -10.13
N ASN A 300 -6.96 -12.15 -9.42
CA ASN A 300 -6.87 -13.54 -9.87
C ASN A 300 -7.82 -14.51 -9.15
N SER A 301 -8.63 -14.07 -8.18
CA SER A 301 -9.69 -14.90 -7.56
C SER A 301 -10.90 -15.04 -8.48
N GLY A 302 -10.67 -15.56 -9.69
CA GLY A 302 -11.66 -15.76 -10.74
C GLY A 302 -11.02 -16.00 -12.11
N ARG A 303 -10.28 -17.11 -12.29
CA ARG A 303 -9.98 -17.67 -13.63
C ARG A 303 -11.16 -18.50 -14.18
N GLY A 304 -12.31 -18.51 -13.51
CA GLY A 304 -13.59 -18.65 -14.20
C GLY A 304 -14.05 -17.25 -14.62
N GLU A 305 -14.72 -17.11 -15.77
CA GLU A 305 -15.35 -15.84 -16.17
C GLU A 305 -16.00 -15.21 -14.94
N MET A 306 -15.58 -14.00 -14.56
CA MET A 306 -16.25 -13.29 -13.47
C MET A 306 -17.73 -13.26 -13.83
N VAL A 307 -18.60 -13.65 -12.91
CA VAL A 307 -20.01 -13.96 -13.25
C VAL A 307 -20.73 -12.78 -13.90
N GLY A 308 -20.28 -11.55 -13.63
CA GLY A 308 -20.81 -10.33 -14.23
C GLY A 308 -20.16 -9.86 -15.54
N THR A 309 -19.17 -10.56 -16.08
CA THR A 309 -18.41 -10.08 -17.25
C THR A 309 -19.34 -9.85 -18.44
N GLY A 310 -19.31 -8.65 -19.01
CA GLY A 310 -20.17 -8.27 -20.14
C GLY A 310 -21.62 -7.94 -19.76
N ARG A 311 -21.98 -7.99 -18.47
CA ARG A 311 -23.31 -7.64 -17.96
C ARG A 311 -23.32 -6.31 -17.24
N THR A 312 -24.45 -5.63 -17.30
CA THR A 312 -24.70 -4.34 -16.68
C THR A 312 -25.72 -4.46 -15.57
N VAL A 313 -25.38 -3.95 -14.39
CA VAL A 313 -26.30 -3.85 -13.25
C VAL A 313 -26.57 -2.38 -12.96
N HIS A 314 -27.84 -2.02 -12.88
CA HIS A 314 -28.27 -0.67 -12.50
C HIS A 314 -28.76 -0.63 -11.05
N LEU A 315 -28.19 0.27 -10.25
CA LEU A 315 -28.53 0.42 -8.84
C LEU A 315 -29.42 1.65 -8.62
N ILE A 316 -30.61 1.41 -8.09
CA ILE A 316 -31.48 2.45 -7.58
C ILE A 316 -31.21 2.58 -6.09
N CYS A 317 -30.37 3.55 -5.75
CA CYS A 317 -29.86 3.76 -4.39
C CYS A 317 -29.92 5.25 -3.99
N GLY A 318 -29.60 5.48 -2.72
CA GLY A 318 -29.50 6.80 -2.11
C GLY A 318 -29.18 6.69 -0.62
N ALA A 319 -28.64 7.78 -0.07
CA ALA A 319 -28.28 7.88 1.34
C ALA A 319 -27.26 6.82 1.83
N GLY A 320 -26.42 6.31 0.92
CA GLY A 320 -25.34 5.36 1.25
C GLY A 320 -25.74 3.89 1.20
N SER A 321 -26.98 3.58 0.78
CA SER A 321 -27.52 2.22 0.71
C SER A 321 -26.99 1.39 -0.46
N GLY A 322 -26.30 2.01 -1.42
CA GLY A 322 -25.73 1.36 -2.60
C GLY A 322 -24.22 1.18 -2.54
N ARG A 323 -23.49 1.88 -1.67
CA ARG A 323 -22.01 1.92 -1.62
C ARG A 323 -21.35 0.54 -1.68
N GLU A 324 -21.76 -0.36 -0.78
CA GLU A 324 -21.16 -1.69 -0.68
C GLU A 324 -21.50 -2.53 -1.90
N LEU A 325 -22.76 -2.50 -2.35
CA LEU A 325 -23.20 -3.25 -3.53
C LEU A 325 -22.54 -2.75 -4.82
N MET A 326 -22.32 -1.44 -4.98
CA MET A 326 -21.55 -0.86 -6.09
C MET A 326 -20.17 -1.49 -6.18
N HIS A 327 -19.48 -1.54 -5.04
CA HIS A 327 -18.14 -2.13 -4.93
C HIS A 327 -18.17 -3.63 -5.23
N GLN A 328 -19.04 -4.38 -4.56
CA GLN A 328 -19.14 -5.83 -4.71
C GLN A 328 -19.51 -6.25 -6.14
N ALA A 329 -20.46 -5.56 -6.79
CA ALA A 329 -20.83 -5.84 -8.17
C ALA A 329 -19.68 -5.51 -9.14
N ARG A 330 -18.92 -4.45 -8.88
CA ARG A 330 -17.73 -4.12 -9.69
C ARG A 330 -16.65 -5.19 -9.55
N VAL A 331 -16.38 -5.65 -8.33
CA VAL A 331 -15.43 -6.75 -8.04
C VAL A 331 -15.92 -8.06 -8.64
N ALA A 332 -17.22 -8.29 -8.76
CA ALA A 332 -17.80 -9.45 -9.44
C ALA A 332 -17.82 -9.34 -10.98
N GLY A 333 -17.24 -8.27 -11.54
CA GLY A 333 -17.05 -8.08 -12.99
C GLY A 333 -18.19 -7.36 -13.72
N TYR A 334 -19.23 -6.91 -13.03
CA TYR A 334 -20.35 -6.20 -13.66
C TYR A 334 -19.95 -4.77 -14.06
N THR A 335 -20.55 -4.29 -15.15
CA THR A 335 -20.62 -2.85 -15.45
C THR A 335 -21.70 -2.25 -14.56
N VAL A 336 -21.33 -1.43 -13.60
CA VAL A 336 -22.29 -0.86 -12.64
C VAL A 336 -22.68 0.55 -13.05
N THR A 337 -23.98 0.83 -13.03
CA THR A 337 -24.53 2.18 -13.18
C THR A 337 -25.46 2.49 -12.02
N ALA A 338 -25.72 3.76 -11.75
CA ALA A 338 -26.60 4.16 -10.65
C ALA A 338 -27.66 5.18 -11.10
N GLY A 339 -28.76 5.23 -10.34
CA GLY A 339 -29.89 6.13 -10.58
C GLY A 339 -29.56 7.61 -10.34
N VAL A 340 -30.59 8.41 -10.02
CA VAL A 340 -30.38 9.84 -9.77
C VAL A 340 -29.79 10.07 -8.39
N LEU A 341 -28.55 10.56 -8.32
CA LEU A 341 -27.83 10.81 -7.09
C LEU A 341 -27.51 12.30 -6.91
N GLY A 342 -27.91 12.83 -5.75
CA GLY A 342 -27.75 14.25 -5.42
C GLY A 342 -26.33 14.60 -4.96
N THR A 343 -25.94 15.87 -5.09
CA THR A 343 -24.71 16.38 -4.44
C THR A 343 -24.79 16.20 -2.92
N GLY A 344 -23.76 15.63 -2.31
CA GLY A 344 -23.73 15.28 -0.88
C GLY A 344 -24.30 13.90 -0.56
N ASP A 345 -24.80 13.17 -1.55
CA ASP A 345 -25.17 11.77 -1.36
C ASP A 345 -23.92 10.89 -1.24
N SER A 346 -23.94 10.08 -0.21
CA SER A 346 -22.97 9.04 0.07
C SER A 346 -22.78 8.04 -1.08
N ASP A 347 -23.87 7.67 -1.76
CA ASP A 347 -23.81 6.77 -2.91
C ASP A 347 -23.23 7.44 -4.15
N ARG A 348 -23.40 8.77 -4.30
CA ARG A 348 -22.79 9.53 -5.40
C ARG A 348 -21.27 9.51 -5.28
N GLU A 349 -20.78 9.78 -4.08
CA GLU A 349 -19.35 9.79 -3.78
C GLU A 349 -18.72 8.41 -4.09
N ALA A 350 -19.39 7.31 -3.72
CA ALA A 350 -18.93 5.97 -4.06
C ALA A 350 -18.95 5.73 -5.59
N ALA A 351 -20.00 6.15 -6.28
CA ALA A 351 -20.10 6.05 -7.73
C ALA A 351 -18.98 6.82 -8.45
N GLU A 352 -18.68 8.05 -8.02
CA GLU A 352 -17.57 8.86 -8.55
C GLU A 352 -16.22 8.17 -8.31
N ARG A 353 -15.97 7.66 -7.10
CA ARG A 353 -14.72 6.97 -6.74
C ARG A 353 -14.50 5.67 -7.50
N LEU A 354 -15.57 4.93 -7.78
CA LEU A 354 -15.53 3.70 -8.56
C LEU A 354 -15.57 3.94 -10.09
N GLY A 355 -15.67 5.19 -10.53
CA GLY A 355 -15.76 5.57 -11.95
C GLY A 355 -17.04 5.09 -12.64
N LEU A 356 -18.16 5.02 -11.90
CA LEU A 356 -19.44 4.53 -12.40
C LEU A 356 -20.21 5.62 -13.13
N ARG A 357 -21.05 5.21 -14.10
CA ARG A 357 -22.00 6.10 -14.75
C ARG A 357 -23.25 6.24 -13.87
N TYR A 358 -23.66 7.47 -13.58
CA TYR A 358 -24.86 7.76 -12.80
C TYR A 358 -25.56 9.04 -13.31
N VAL A 359 -26.80 9.30 -12.87
CA VAL A 359 -27.50 10.55 -13.20
C VAL A 359 -27.31 11.55 -12.07
N SER A 360 -26.75 12.73 -12.38
CA SER A 360 -26.46 13.75 -11.36
C SER A 360 -27.68 14.65 -11.08
N ALA A 361 -27.94 14.94 -9.81
CA ALA A 361 -28.89 15.95 -9.40
C ALA A 361 -28.28 17.03 -8.49
N PRO A 362 -28.77 18.28 -8.57
CA PRO A 362 -28.47 19.30 -7.58
C PRO A 362 -28.86 18.86 -6.14
N PRO A 363 -28.19 19.42 -5.11
CA PRO A 363 -28.53 19.10 -3.73
C PRO A 363 -29.96 19.56 -3.39
N PHE A 364 -30.71 18.69 -2.71
CA PHE A 364 -32.08 18.94 -2.23
C PHE A 364 -33.12 19.30 -3.31
N SER A 365 -32.85 19.06 -4.59
CA SER A 365 -33.83 19.29 -5.67
C SER A 365 -34.66 18.04 -5.98
N ALA A 366 -35.89 18.24 -6.43
CA ALA A 366 -36.69 17.17 -7.01
C ALA A 366 -36.12 16.70 -8.36
N ILE A 367 -36.31 15.41 -8.68
CA ILE A 367 -35.89 14.83 -9.95
C ILE A 367 -36.72 15.43 -11.10
N THR A 368 -36.02 16.13 -12.00
CA THR A 368 -36.59 16.71 -13.22
C THR A 368 -36.99 15.64 -14.24
N ASP A 369 -37.83 15.99 -15.21
CA ASP A 369 -38.23 15.07 -16.28
C ASP A 369 -37.05 14.62 -17.16
N GLU A 370 -36.05 15.50 -17.35
CA GLU A 370 -34.82 15.18 -18.07
C GLU A 370 -34.01 14.12 -17.31
N GLN A 371 -33.76 14.33 -16.01
CA GLN A 371 -33.05 13.36 -15.17
C GLN A 371 -33.79 12.04 -15.07
N HIS A 372 -35.12 12.08 -14.96
CA HIS A 372 -35.94 10.87 -14.94
C HIS A 372 -35.84 10.11 -16.26
N SER A 373 -35.84 10.80 -17.40
CA SER A 373 -35.67 10.19 -18.72
C SER A 373 -34.27 9.57 -18.88
N GLN A 374 -33.22 10.23 -18.41
CA GLN A 374 -31.86 9.68 -18.39
C GLN A 374 -31.76 8.44 -17.49
N HIS A 375 -32.43 8.46 -16.33
CA HIS A 375 -32.48 7.33 -15.41
C HIS A 375 -33.18 6.12 -16.04
N LEU A 376 -34.34 6.33 -16.69
CA LEU A 376 -35.05 5.29 -17.43
C LEU A 376 -34.21 4.70 -18.57
N ALA A 377 -33.42 5.53 -19.26
CA ALA A 377 -32.51 5.05 -20.31
C ALA A 377 -31.40 4.14 -19.75
N LEU A 378 -30.87 4.42 -18.54
CA LEU A 378 -29.90 3.53 -17.89
C LEU A 378 -30.55 2.23 -17.41
N ILE A 379 -31.78 2.28 -16.89
CA ILE A 379 -32.57 1.10 -16.52
C ILE A 379 -32.80 0.20 -17.74
N GLY A 380 -33.22 0.76 -18.87
CA GLY A 380 -33.47 -0.01 -20.09
C GLY A 380 -32.22 -0.56 -20.77
N ALA A 381 -31.04 -0.04 -20.44
CA ALA A 381 -29.76 -0.52 -20.95
C ALA A 381 -29.09 -1.56 -20.02
N ALA A 382 -29.65 -1.81 -18.84
CA ALA A 382 -29.11 -2.73 -17.86
C ALA A 382 -29.75 -4.11 -17.98
N ASP A 383 -28.96 -5.16 -17.77
CA ASP A 383 -29.47 -6.54 -17.75
C ASP A 383 -30.29 -6.81 -16.48
N HIS A 384 -29.86 -6.24 -15.36
CA HIS A 384 -30.56 -6.35 -14.08
C HIS A 384 -30.58 -5.01 -13.34
N VAL A 385 -31.71 -4.72 -12.69
CA VAL A 385 -31.89 -3.55 -11.83
C VAL A 385 -32.00 -4.01 -10.39
N VAL A 386 -31.35 -3.30 -9.46
CA VAL A 386 -31.45 -3.57 -8.03
C VAL A 386 -31.94 -2.33 -7.31
N LEU A 387 -33.02 -2.49 -6.54
CA LEU A 387 -33.56 -1.45 -5.67
C LEU A 387 -33.03 -1.63 -4.24
N CYS A 388 -32.13 -0.74 -3.83
CA CYS A 388 -31.53 -0.71 -2.50
C CYS A 388 -32.55 -0.30 -1.41
N PRO A 389 -32.26 -0.57 -0.12
CA PRO A 389 -33.09 -0.14 1.00
C PRO A 389 -32.86 1.36 1.32
N MET A 390 -33.09 2.24 0.34
CA MET A 390 -32.88 3.69 0.44
C MET A 390 -34.04 4.42 1.11
N ALA A 391 -33.77 5.41 1.96
CA ALA A 391 -34.82 6.30 2.47
C ALA A 391 -35.46 7.12 1.32
N VAL A 392 -36.79 7.21 1.31
CA VAL A 392 -37.55 7.82 0.21
C VAL A 392 -38.32 9.04 0.70
N GLY A 393 -38.07 10.19 0.09
CA GLY A 393 -38.81 11.43 0.30
C GLY A 393 -39.31 12.02 -1.02
N MET A 394 -39.98 13.17 -0.94
CA MET A 394 -40.62 13.79 -2.12
C MET A 394 -39.63 14.10 -3.25
N ASN A 395 -38.37 14.39 -2.92
CA ASN A 395 -37.36 14.76 -3.90
C ASN A 395 -36.81 13.57 -4.70
N ASN A 396 -36.82 12.37 -4.13
CA ASN A 396 -36.21 11.17 -4.73
C ASN A 396 -37.22 10.04 -5.02
N VAL A 397 -38.52 10.21 -4.73
CA VAL A 397 -39.55 9.19 -5.00
C VAL A 397 -39.58 8.72 -6.47
N ARG A 398 -39.25 9.62 -7.41
CA ARG A 398 -39.16 9.29 -8.84
C ARG A 398 -38.02 8.32 -9.17
N ASN A 399 -37.03 8.14 -8.28
CA ASN A 399 -36.04 7.06 -8.44
C ASN A 399 -36.69 5.68 -8.24
N VAL A 400 -37.55 5.54 -7.23
CA VAL A 400 -38.23 4.28 -6.94
C VAL A 400 -39.32 4.01 -7.99
N GLU A 401 -40.02 5.05 -8.45
CA GLU A 401 -41.01 4.92 -9.53
C GLU A 401 -40.36 4.40 -10.82
N ALA A 402 -39.13 4.82 -11.13
CA ALA A 402 -38.42 4.33 -12.32
C ALA A 402 -38.19 2.80 -12.29
N ALA A 403 -38.13 2.17 -11.11
CA ALA A 403 -37.99 0.72 -10.96
C ALA A 403 -39.16 -0.05 -11.58
N LEU A 404 -40.34 0.57 -11.74
CA LEU A 404 -41.48 -0.05 -12.40
C LEU A 404 -41.19 -0.37 -13.88
N ALA A 405 -40.28 0.38 -14.52
CA ALA A 405 -39.89 0.16 -15.90
C ALA A 405 -38.84 -0.95 -16.09
N ALA A 406 -38.28 -1.49 -15.00
CA ALA A 406 -37.27 -2.55 -15.08
C ALA A 406 -37.89 -3.90 -15.47
N GLU A 407 -37.34 -4.53 -16.51
CA GLU A 407 -37.73 -5.89 -16.94
C GLU A 407 -37.26 -6.96 -15.96
N SER A 408 -36.02 -6.81 -15.46
CA SER A 408 -35.44 -7.65 -14.40
C SER A 408 -35.13 -6.78 -13.18
N LEU A 409 -35.87 -6.96 -12.10
CA LEU A 409 -35.72 -6.21 -10.86
C LEU A 409 -35.50 -7.12 -9.65
N LEU A 410 -34.51 -6.78 -8.83
CA LEU A 410 -34.32 -7.33 -7.49
C LEU A 410 -34.59 -6.23 -6.46
N VAL A 411 -35.41 -6.52 -5.46
CA VAL A 411 -35.68 -5.59 -4.35
C VAL A 411 -35.00 -6.09 -3.09
N ILE A 412 -34.08 -5.29 -2.53
CA ILE A 412 -33.33 -5.65 -1.33
C ILE A 412 -34.21 -5.42 -0.09
N GLU A 413 -34.35 -6.41 0.78
CA GLU A 413 -34.98 -6.18 2.09
C GLU A 413 -34.01 -5.49 3.06
N PRO A 414 -34.45 -4.45 3.79
CA PRO A 414 -33.70 -3.97 4.94
C PRO A 414 -33.64 -5.08 6.01
N GLY A 415 -32.47 -5.69 6.20
CA GLY A 415 -32.26 -6.77 7.16
C GLY A 415 -31.02 -6.56 8.00
N GLY A 416 -31.19 -6.39 9.31
CA GLY A 416 -30.10 -6.38 10.29
C GLY A 416 -30.47 -7.22 11.52
N THR A 417 -29.53 -8.02 12.00
CA THR A 417 -29.62 -8.97 13.14
C THR A 417 -29.92 -8.33 14.52
N ASN A 418 -30.21 -7.03 14.57
CA ASN A 418 -30.51 -6.27 15.79
C ASN A 418 -31.78 -5.41 15.67
N THR A 419 -32.80 -5.87 14.94
CA THR A 419 -34.12 -5.21 14.95
C THR A 419 -35.10 -6.03 15.80
N PRO A 420 -35.58 -5.50 16.94
CA PRO A 420 -36.62 -6.16 17.74
C PRO A 420 -37.89 -6.34 16.90
N GLU A 421 -38.64 -7.41 17.17
CA GLU A 421 -39.88 -7.82 16.53
C GLU A 421 -40.76 -6.64 16.04
N GLY A 422 -40.65 -6.35 14.74
CA GLY A 422 -41.27 -5.20 14.08
C GLY A 422 -40.44 -4.82 12.86
N GLY A 423 -40.70 -5.50 11.73
CA GLY A 423 -39.86 -5.48 10.53
C GLY A 423 -39.26 -4.12 10.18
N ALA A 424 -37.95 -4.09 9.95
CA ALA A 424 -37.23 -2.90 9.53
C ALA A 424 -37.94 -2.32 8.29
N THR A 425 -38.63 -1.19 8.44
CA THR A 425 -39.27 -0.53 7.31
C THR A 425 -38.33 0.57 6.83
N VAL A 426 -38.13 0.62 5.51
CA VAL A 426 -37.42 1.71 4.87
C VAL A 426 -38.10 3.03 5.24
N ALA A 427 -37.33 4.05 5.62
CA ALA A 427 -37.89 5.35 6.01
C ALA A 427 -38.65 6.01 4.85
N ASP A 428 -39.93 6.33 5.08
CA ASP A 428 -40.83 6.94 4.11
C ASP A 428 -41.27 8.35 4.55
N PHE A 429 -40.84 9.36 3.79
CA PHE A 429 -41.17 10.78 3.97
C PHE A 429 -42.15 11.29 2.89
N THR A 430 -42.90 10.40 2.24
CA THR A 430 -43.84 10.69 1.14
C THR A 430 -45.31 10.49 1.54
N GLY A 431 -45.59 10.26 2.82
CA GLY A 431 -46.95 9.97 3.30
C GLY A 431 -47.46 8.59 2.89
N GLY A 432 -46.58 7.59 2.85
CA GLY A 432 -46.94 6.19 2.55
C GLY A 432 -46.89 5.83 1.07
N ARG A 433 -46.56 6.77 0.17
CA ARG A 433 -46.47 6.51 -1.27
C ARG A 433 -45.30 5.58 -1.58
N ALA A 434 -44.15 5.80 -0.98
CA ALA A 434 -42.97 4.97 -1.18
C ALA A 434 -43.17 3.54 -0.67
N ILE A 435 -43.82 3.38 0.50
CA ILE A 435 -44.16 2.05 1.03
C ILE A 435 -45.09 1.29 0.07
N ARG A 436 -46.11 1.96 -0.50
CA ARG A 436 -47.03 1.34 -1.48
C ARG A 436 -46.29 0.90 -2.74
N LEU A 437 -45.46 1.78 -3.31
CA LEU A 437 -44.65 1.47 -4.49
C LEU A 437 -43.71 0.29 -4.23
N ARG A 438 -43.01 0.30 -3.10
CA ARG A 438 -42.08 -0.78 -2.75
C ARG A 438 -42.82 -2.11 -2.58
N ARG A 439 -43.99 -2.12 -1.94
CA ARG A 439 -44.81 -3.32 -1.80
C ARG A 439 -45.23 -3.87 -3.17
N GLU A 440 -45.69 -3.01 -4.07
CA GLU A 440 -46.05 -3.39 -5.44
C GLU A 440 -44.85 -4.03 -6.17
N LEU A 441 -43.66 -3.46 -6.03
CA LEU A 441 -42.44 -4.02 -6.63
C LEU A 441 -42.08 -5.38 -6.03
N VAL A 442 -42.17 -5.54 -4.70
CA VAL A 442 -41.91 -6.82 -4.01
C VAL A 442 -42.95 -7.87 -4.40
N GLU A 443 -44.23 -7.52 -4.52
CA GLU A 443 -45.27 -8.44 -4.99
C GLU A 443 -45.02 -8.91 -6.43
N ARG A 444 -44.41 -8.06 -7.27
CA ARG A 444 -44.07 -8.37 -8.66
C ARG A 444 -42.85 -9.28 -8.82
N THR A 445 -41.78 -9.04 -8.05
CA THR A 445 -40.47 -9.70 -8.29
C THR A 445 -39.95 -10.53 -7.13
N GLY A 446 -40.66 -10.53 -6.00
CA GLY A 446 -40.13 -11.04 -4.74
C GLY A 446 -39.08 -10.10 -4.13
N GLN A 447 -38.53 -10.53 -3.00
CA GLN A 447 -37.53 -9.81 -2.23
C GLN A 447 -36.29 -10.65 -2.01
N VAL A 448 -35.13 -10.01 -1.90
CA VAL A 448 -33.83 -10.66 -1.71
C VAL A 448 -33.12 -10.05 -0.50
N PRO A 449 -32.56 -10.86 0.42
CA PRO A 449 -31.72 -10.32 1.48
C PRO A 449 -30.43 -9.74 0.88
N GLU A 450 -29.93 -8.65 1.46
CA GLU A 450 -28.73 -7.94 0.96
C GLU A 450 -27.53 -8.87 0.71
N SER A 451 -27.31 -9.83 1.61
CA SER A 451 -26.23 -10.82 1.51
C SER A 451 -26.36 -11.81 0.35
N ALA A 452 -27.54 -11.94 -0.26
CA ALA A 452 -27.79 -12.87 -1.38
C ALA A 452 -27.88 -12.18 -2.74
N VAL A 453 -27.80 -10.84 -2.81
CA VAL A 453 -28.02 -10.08 -4.04
C VAL A 453 -27.05 -10.50 -5.16
N LEU A 454 -25.75 -10.61 -4.86
CA LEU A 454 -24.76 -11.05 -5.85
C LEU A 454 -25.02 -12.48 -6.34
N PHE A 455 -25.49 -13.35 -5.45
CA PHE A 455 -25.82 -14.73 -5.81
C PHE A 455 -27.03 -14.79 -6.75
N GLU A 456 -28.06 -13.99 -6.51
CA GLU A 456 -29.22 -13.92 -7.41
C GLU A 456 -28.87 -13.27 -8.75
N LEU A 457 -28.05 -12.21 -8.77
CA LEU A 457 -27.53 -11.63 -10.02
C LEU A 457 -26.76 -12.67 -10.84
N ALA A 458 -25.95 -13.49 -10.18
CA ALA A 458 -25.23 -14.58 -10.81
C ALA A 458 -26.17 -15.65 -11.40
N ARG A 459 -27.22 -16.02 -10.66
CA ARG A 459 -28.21 -17.02 -11.08
C ARG A 459 -29.04 -16.56 -12.27
N LEU A 460 -29.38 -15.27 -12.34
CA LEU A 460 -30.26 -14.73 -13.40
C LEU A 460 -29.60 -14.67 -14.79
N GLY A 461 -28.28 -14.75 -14.86
CA GLY A 461 -27.59 -14.78 -16.15
C GLY A 461 -27.00 -16.15 -16.52
N GLY A 462 -27.15 -17.19 -15.71
CA GLY A 462 -26.78 -18.56 -16.11
C GLY A 462 -27.97 -19.27 -16.74
#